data_AF-A0A9D9WZA2-F1
#
_entry.id   AF-A0A9D9WZA2-F1
#
_cell.length_a   1.000
_cell.length_b   1.000
_cell.length_c   1.000
_cell.angle_alpha   90.00
_cell.angle_beta   90.00
_cell.angle_gamma   90.00
#
_symmetry.space_group_name_H-M   'P 1'
#
loop_
_entity.id
_entity.type
_entity.pdbx_description
1 polymer ?
#
loop_
_entity_poly.entity_id
_entity_poly.type
_entity_poly.pdbx_seq_one_letter_code
_entity_poly.pdbx_strand_id
1 'polypeptide(L)'
;MTHTLKIALLILLYSTAVFGQVTTVPNKSAQVDDLDRQVPKWLPEKELTIGEFAAWIPVSAGVVFDSSLERSKKYKLRPATLTVRGLLDAIVRAEPRYKWEIKRGVINLIPTDKIPALLESIIPNVDLKNVTTLDGFDALENMPEFRTFANNNGYGNYTVPRISNSSRLGNVSPFSFKCTGCDIREIMNVYVRTYGRAVWGFDEYEEKGNRYFSIWLIRN
;
A
#
# COMPACT_ATOMS: atom_id res chain seq x y z
N MET A 1 -63.48 25.02 -40.29
CA MET A 1 -62.12 25.10 -40.88
C MET A 1 -61.13 24.73 -39.79
N THR A 2 -60.43 23.62 -40.01
CA THR A 2 -59.56 22.89 -39.08
C THR A 2 -58.17 23.52 -38.97
N HIS A 3 -57.74 23.86 -37.75
CA HIS A 3 -56.34 24.14 -37.45
C HIS A 3 -55.73 22.93 -36.73
N THR A 4 -54.84 22.22 -37.43
CA THR A 4 -54.09 21.08 -36.91
C THR A 4 -52.74 21.58 -36.40
N LEU A 5 -52.58 21.59 -35.07
CA LEU A 5 -51.33 21.95 -34.38
C LEU A 5 -50.36 20.76 -34.44
N LYS A 6 -49.23 20.89 -35.15
CA LYS A 6 -48.16 19.88 -35.17
C LYS A 6 -47.16 20.22 -34.06
N ILE A 7 -47.19 19.45 -32.97
CA ILE A 7 -46.16 19.48 -31.91
C ILE A 7 -45.03 18.55 -32.36
N ALA A 8 -43.86 19.13 -32.65
CA ALA A 8 -42.64 18.38 -32.91
C ALA A 8 -41.92 18.15 -31.57
N LEU A 9 -41.86 16.88 -31.15
CA LEU A 9 -41.16 16.43 -29.96
C LEU A 9 -39.68 16.19 -30.29
N LEU A 10 -38.80 17.07 -29.82
CA LEU A 10 -37.35 16.95 -29.98
C LEU A 10 -36.79 16.16 -28.79
N ILE A 11 -36.51 14.88 -28.97
CA ILE A 11 -35.87 14.03 -27.94
C ILE A 11 -34.35 14.17 -28.07
N LEU A 12 -33.72 14.94 -27.19
CA LEU A 12 -32.25 14.96 -27.03
C LEU A 12 -31.82 13.74 -26.21
N LEU A 13 -31.22 12.75 -26.87
CA LEU A 13 -30.53 11.64 -26.22
C LEU A 13 -29.11 12.11 -25.84
N TYR A 14 -28.92 12.52 -24.59
CA TYR A 14 -27.59 12.71 -24.00
C TYR A 14 -26.94 11.34 -23.80
N SER A 15 -26.01 10.99 -24.69
CA SER A 15 -25.15 9.82 -24.53
C SER A 15 -24.01 10.18 -23.58
N THR A 16 -24.10 9.78 -22.31
CA THR A 16 -22.96 9.87 -21.39
C THR A 16 -21.95 8.78 -21.77
N ALA A 17 -20.84 9.20 -22.38
CA ALA A 17 -19.70 8.32 -22.57
C ALA A 17 -19.14 7.94 -21.19
N VAL A 18 -19.45 6.72 -20.73
CA VAL A 18 -18.77 6.09 -19.60
C VAL A 18 -17.36 5.76 -20.08
N PHE A 19 -16.41 6.65 -19.80
CA PHE A 19 -14.98 6.31 -19.89
C PHE A 19 -14.67 5.27 -18.81
N GLY A 20 -14.76 3.99 -19.18
CA GLY A 20 -14.24 2.89 -18.38
C GLY A 20 -12.74 3.07 -18.23
N GLN A 21 -12.29 3.43 -17.02
CA GLN A 21 -10.87 3.43 -16.70
C GLN A 21 -10.37 1.99 -16.72
N VAL A 22 -9.50 1.69 -17.68
CA VAL A 22 -8.73 0.45 -17.71
C VAL A 22 -7.73 0.52 -16.57
N THR A 23 -8.07 -0.08 -15.44
CA THR A 23 -7.04 -0.55 -14.52
C THR A 23 -6.41 -1.77 -15.20
N THR A 24 -5.22 -1.61 -15.79
CA THR A 24 -4.44 -2.78 -16.21
C THR A 24 -4.08 -3.54 -14.93
N VAL A 25 -4.90 -4.54 -14.60
CA VAL A 25 -4.55 -5.55 -13.61
C VAL A 25 -3.25 -6.17 -14.12
N PRO A 26 -2.15 -6.14 -13.34
CA PRO A 26 -0.90 -6.74 -13.76
C PRO A 26 -1.16 -8.19 -14.17
N ASN A 27 -0.66 -8.58 -15.33
CA ASN A 27 -0.77 -9.93 -15.83
C ASN A 27 -0.27 -10.90 -14.73
N LYS A 28 -1.05 -11.95 -14.44
CA LYS A 28 -0.74 -12.94 -13.40
C LYS A 28 0.65 -13.55 -13.59
N SER A 29 1.16 -13.61 -14.83
CA SER A 29 2.52 -14.06 -15.14
C SER A 29 3.61 -13.18 -14.51
N ALA A 30 3.47 -11.85 -14.57
CA ALA A 30 4.45 -10.91 -14.02
C ALA A 30 4.58 -11.00 -12.49
N GLN A 31 3.57 -11.52 -11.80
CA GLN A 31 3.57 -11.69 -10.35
C GLN A 31 4.29 -12.96 -9.89
N VAL A 32 4.21 -14.05 -10.68
CA VAL A 32 4.99 -15.26 -10.41
C VAL A 32 6.49 -14.94 -10.54
N ASP A 33 6.84 -14.13 -11.53
CA ASP A 33 8.21 -13.68 -11.77
C ASP A 33 8.80 -12.87 -10.60
N ASP A 34 7.98 -12.09 -9.87
CA ASP A 34 8.45 -11.29 -8.74
C ASP A 34 8.83 -12.14 -7.52
N LEU A 35 8.14 -13.26 -7.27
CA LEU A 35 8.48 -14.17 -6.16
C LEU A 35 9.79 -14.93 -6.41
N ASP A 36 10.12 -15.20 -7.67
CA ASP A 36 11.32 -15.94 -8.04
C ASP A 36 12.53 -15.01 -8.31
N ARG A 37 12.34 -13.69 -8.20
CA ARG A 37 13.41 -12.70 -8.31
C ARG A 37 14.47 -12.91 -7.22
N GLN A 38 15.74 -12.77 -7.60
CA GLN A 38 16.87 -12.99 -6.70
C GLN A 38 17.00 -11.88 -5.66
N VAL A 39 17.24 -12.24 -4.39
CA VAL A 39 17.60 -11.28 -3.33
C VAL A 39 19.12 -11.17 -3.21
N PRO A 40 19.67 -10.07 -2.64
CA PRO A 40 21.11 -9.93 -2.47
C PRO A 40 21.72 -11.07 -1.64
N LYS A 41 22.83 -11.65 -2.12
CA LYS A 41 23.47 -12.81 -1.47
C LYS A 41 23.93 -12.56 -0.03
N TRP A 42 24.28 -11.32 0.30
CA TRP A 42 24.73 -10.93 1.63
C TRP A 42 23.58 -10.82 2.64
N LEU A 43 22.33 -10.74 2.17
CA LEU A 43 21.16 -10.46 3.01
C LEU A 43 20.95 -11.53 4.10
N PRO A 44 21.01 -12.84 3.81
CA PRO A 44 20.82 -13.88 4.83
C PRO A 44 21.93 -13.97 5.88
N GLU A 45 23.12 -13.41 5.59
CA GLU A 45 24.25 -13.47 6.53
C GLU A 45 24.16 -12.42 7.63
N LYS A 46 23.31 -11.41 7.44
CA LYS A 46 23.11 -10.29 8.38
C LYS A 46 22.01 -10.59 9.39
N GLU A 47 22.19 -10.06 10.59
CA GLU A 47 21.13 -9.94 11.58
C GLU A 47 20.39 -8.63 11.34
N LEU A 48 19.16 -8.75 10.86
CA LEU A 48 18.31 -7.62 10.49
C LEU A 48 16.94 -7.77 11.12
N THR A 49 16.27 -6.65 11.33
CA THR A 49 14.83 -6.60 11.66
C THR A 49 14.00 -7.00 10.44
N ILE A 50 12.73 -7.36 10.67
CA ILE A 50 11.78 -7.66 9.57
C ILE A 50 11.67 -6.48 8.60
N GLY A 51 11.63 -5.24 9.13
CA GLY A 51 11.58 -4.03 8.32
C GLY A 51 12.80 -3.83 7.44
N GLU A 52 13.99 -4.11 7.98
CA GLU A 52 15.23 -4.08 7.21
C GLU A 52 15.24 -5.16 6.12
N PHE A 53 14.81 -6.40 6.39
CA PHE A 53 14.71 -7.42 5.33
C PHE A 53 13.76 -6.99 4.22
N ALA A 54 12.63 -6.40 4.57
CA ALA A 54 11.64 -5.94 3.61
C ALA A 54 12.18 -4.83 2.69
N ALA A 55 12.98 -3.91 3.24
CA ALA A 55 13.67 -2.86 2.50
C ALA A 55 14.67 -3.38 1.45
N TRP A 56 14.96 -4.69 1.42
CA TRP A 56 15.85 -5.30 0.42
C TRP A 56 15.14 -6.20 -0.58
N ILE A 57 13.80 -6.29 -0.54
CA ILE A 57 13.02 -7.09 -1.48
C ILE A 57 12.97 -6.37 -2.84
N PRO A 58 13.52 -6.90 -3.94
CA PRO A 58 13.62 -6.19 -5.21
C PRO A 58 12.31 -6.13 -6.03
N VAL A 59 11.17 -5.94 -5.37
CA VAL A 59 9.81 -5.90 -5.94
C VAL A 59 8.96 -4.86 -5.21
N SER A 60 7.76 -4.57 -5.71
CA SER A 60 6.77 -3.82 -4.95
C SER A 60 6.25 -4.65 -3.77
N ALA A 61 6.41 -4.12 -2.55
CA ALA A 61 5.99 -4.80 -1.34
C ALA A 61 5.31 -3.88 -0.31
N GLY A 62 4.64 -4.50 0.65
CA GLY A 62 4.04 -3.86 1.81
C GLY A 62 4.38 -4.63 3.08
N VAL A 63 4.66 -3.93 4.17
CA VAL A 63 4.91 -4.56 5.48
C VAL A 63 4.06 -3.90 6.55
N VAL A 64 3.41 -4.72 7.35
CA VAL A 64 2.64 -4.29 8.51
C VAL A 64 3.36 -4.80 9.75
N PHE A 65 3.77 -3.92 10.64
CA PHE A 65 4.44 -4.31 11.88
C PHE A 65 3.41 -4.72 12.93
N ASP A 66 3.62 -5.90 13.50
CA ASP A 66 2.93 -6.33 14.71
C ASP A 66 3.42 -5.50 15.90
N SER A 67 2.54 -4.72 16.52
CA SER A 67 2.84 -3.88 17.68
C SER A 67 3.25 -4.68 18.92
N SER A 68 2.94 -5.98 18.97
CA SER A 68 3.35 -6.88 20.05
C SER A 68 4.80 -7.34 19.93
N LEU A 69 5.45 -7.08 18.80
CA LEU A 69 6.84 -7.44 18.57
C LEU A 69 7.78 -6.32 18.98
N GLU A 70 8.90 -6.73 19.58
CA GLU A 70 10.01 -5.83 19.79
C GLU A 70 10.58 -5.40 18.42
N ARG A 71 10.42 -4.11 18.09
CA ARG A 71 10.87 -3.53 16.81
C ARG A 71 12.36 -3.75 16.54
N SER A 72 13.17 -3.77 17.60
CA SER A 72 14.62 -4.00 17.55
C SER A 72 15.02 -5.47 17.43
N LYS A 73 14.06 -6.41 17.48
CA LYS A 73 14.38 -7.84 17.35
C LYS A 73 14.96 -8.13 15.97
N LYS A 74 16.20 -8.59 15.97
CA LYS A 74 16.94 -8.98 14.78
C LYS A 74 16.87 -10.49 14.57
N TYR A 75 16.90 -10.88 13.30
CA TYR A 75 16.86 -12.26 12.87
C TYR A 75 18.03 -12.52 11.93
N LYS A 76 18.67 -13.69 12.10
CA LYS A 76 19.59 -14.24 11.10
C LYS A 76 18.85 -15.30 10.29
N LEU A 77 18.39 -14.92 9.11
CA LEU A 77 17.55 -15.79 8.29
C LEU A 77 18.39 -16.77 7.46
N ARG A 78 17.84 -17.97 7.24
CA ARG A 78 18.43 -19.01 6.39
C ARG A 78 17.41 -19.45 5.34
N PRO A 79 17.23 -18.66 4.26
CA PRO A 79 16.27 -19.00 3.22
C PRO A 79 16.73 -20.23 2.44
N ALA A 80 15.77 -21.05 2.03
CA ALA A 80 16.07 -22.27 1.27
C ALA A 80 16.61 -21.96 -0.14
N THR A 81 16.20 -20.81 -0.69
CA THR A 81 16.68 -20.27 -1.97
C THR A 81 16.93 -18.78 -1.83
N LEU A 82 17.82 -18.22 -2.65
CA LEU A 82 18.09 -16.78 -2.68
C LEU A 82 17.06 -16.02 -3.53
N THR A 83 15.78 -16.35 -3.38
CA THR A 83 14.65 -15.69 -4.05
C THR A 83 13.83 -14.88 -3.06
N VAL A 84 12.97 -13.98 -3.56
CA VAL A 84 12.00 -13.27 -2.73
C VAL A 84 11.13 -14.24 -1.94
N ARG A 85 10.61 -15.30 -2.59
CA ARG A 85 9.87 -16.38 -1.94
C ARG A 85 10.67 -17.03 -0.83
N GLY A 86 11.90 -17.45 -1.13
CA GLY A 86 12.79 -18.10 -0.16
C GLY A 86 13.04 -17.23 1.07
N LEU A 87 13.21 -15.91 0.89
CA LEU A 87 13.35 -14.94 1.98
C LEU A 87 12.07 -14.82 2.81
N LEU A 88 10.92 -14.64 2.16
CA LEU A 88 9.63 -14.51 2.85
C LEU A 88 9.28 -15.77 3.66
N ASP A 89 9.53 -16.95 3.08
CA ASP A 89 9.34 -18.23 3.76
C ASP A 89 10.28 -18.37 4.97
N ALA A 90 11.50 -17.83 4.90
CA ALA A 90 12.41 -17.79 6.03
C ALA A 90 11.93 -16.83 7.13
N ILE A 91 11.37 -15.67 6.77
CA ILE A 91 10.77 -14.73 7.72
C ILE A 91 9.61 -15.41 8.45
N VAL A 92 8.66 -15.98 7.72
CA VAL A 92 7.48 -16.66 8.30
C VAL A 92 7.90 -17.84 9.18
N ARG A 93 8.94 -18.60 8.79
CA ARG A 93 9.47 -19.67 9.64
C ARG A 93 10.08 -19.15 10.94
N ALA A 94 10.78 -18.02 10.89
CA ALA A 94 11.43 -17.41 12.04
C ALA A 94 10.44 -16.67 12.97
N GLU A 95 9.36 -16.14 12.41
CA GLU A 95 8.29 -15.44 13.12
C GLU A 95 6.92 -15.88 12.55
N PRO A 96 6.36 -17.02 13.03
CA PRO A 96 5.13 -17.62 12.51
C PRO A 96 3.86 -16.78 12.66
N ARG A 97 3.92 -15.69 13.46
CA ARG A 97 2.88 -14.66 13.54
C ARG A 97 2.76 -13.81 12.27
N TYR A 98 3.64 -13.99 11.29
CA TYR A 98 3.50 -13.38 9.98
C TYR A 98 3.04 -14.38 8.93
N LYS A 99 2.36 -13.84 7.94
CA LYS A 99 2.15 -14.48 6.64
C LYS A 99 2.51 -13.49 5.55
N TRP A 100 2.80 -14.00 4.36
CA TRP A 100 2.87 -13.16 3.17
C TRP A 100 1.73 -13.51 2.22
N GLU A 101 1.18 -12.51 1.55
CA GLU A 101 0.13 -12.67 0.54
C GLU A 101 0.37 -11.72 -0.64
N ILE A 102 -0.18 -12.05 -1.82
CA ILE A 102 -0.19 -11.13 -2.96
C ILE A 102 -1.56 -10.48 -3.04
N LYS A 103 -1.61 -9.15 -2.92
CA LYS A 103 -2.83 -8.36 -3.12
C LYS A 103 -2.60 -7.32 -4.20
N ARG A 104 -3.38 -7.39 -5.28
CA ARG A 104 -3.29 -6.49 -6.44
C ARG A 104 -1.88 -6.34 -7.01
N GLY A 105 -1.09 -7.41 -7.03
CA GLY A 105 0.28 -7.41 -7.56
C GLY A 105 1.33 -6.78 -6.64
N VAL A 106 1.04 -6.67 -5.35
CA VAL A 106 2.01 -6.30 -4.32
C VAL A 106 2.14 -7.44 -3.34
N ILE A 107 3.37 -7.80 -2.98
CA ILE A 107 3.63 -8.78 -1.93
C ILE A 107 3.50 -8.07 -0.57
N ASN A 108 2.58 -8.55 0.25
CA ASN A 108 2.28 -7.98 1.56
C ASN A 108 2.72 -8.97 2.64
N LEU A 109 3.66 -8.57 3.50
CA LEU A 109 4.03 -9.30 4.71
C LEU A 109 3.26 -8.71 5.89
N ILE A 110 2.34 -9.48 6.46
CA ILE A 110 1.37 -9.00 7.44
C ILE A 110 1.24 -9.95 8.65
N PRO A 111 0.86 -9.45 9.83
CA PRO A 111 0.55 -10.31 10.96
C PRO A 111 -0.64 -11.23 10.66
N THR A 112 -0.63 -12.44 11.20
CA THR A 112 -1.70 -13.43 11.05
C THR A 112 -2.91 -13.09 11.91
N ASP A 113 -2.65 -12.57 13.11
CA ASP A 113 -3.67 -12.50 14.17
C ASP A 113 -4.48 -11.20 14.09
N LYS A 114 -3.86 -10.11 13.62
CA LYS A 114 -4.50 -8.81 13.53
C LYS A 114 -3.88 -7.93 12.45
N ILE A 115 -4.67 -7.61 11.44
CA ILE A 115 -4.38 -6.50 10.54
C ILE A 115 -4.88 -5.22 11.24
N PRO A 116 -4.08 -4.14 11.30
CA PRO A 116 -4.51 -2.86 11.83
C PRO A 116 -5.78 -2.36 11.15
N ALA A 117 -6.80 -2.01 11.94
CA ALA A 117 -8.11 -1.64 11.44
C ALA A 117 -8.07 -0.39 10.55
N LEU A 118 -7.09 0.51 10.76
CA LEU A 118 -6.84 1.65 9.88
C LEU A 118 -6.56 1.17 8.44
N LEU A 119 -5.71 0.16 8.25
CA LEU A 119 -5.38 -0.35 6.92
C LEU A 119 -6.55 -1.02 6.19
N GLU A 120 -7.56 -1.49 6.94
CA GLU A 120 -8.79 -2.08 6.40
C GLU A 120 -9.94 -1.07 6.27
N SER A 121 -9.74 0.17 6.74
CA SER A 121 -10.75 1.22 6.60
C SER A 121 -10.99 1.55 5.14
N ILE A 122 -12.27 1.60 4.76
CA ILE A 122 -12.72 1.84 3.39
C ILE A 122 -12.80 3.33 3.13
N ILE A 123 -12.12 3.78 2.08
CA ILE A 123 -12.29 5.11 1.50
C ILE A 123 -13.29 5.00 0.33
N PRO A 124 -14.49 5.61 0.45
CA PRO A 124 -15.55 5.45 -0.54
C PRO A 124 -15.14 5.86 -1.94
N ASN A 125 -14.40 6.98 -2.07
CA ASN A 125 -13.94 7.49 -3.34
C ASN A 125 -12.54 8.08 -3.20
N VAL A 126 -11.61 7.57 -4.00
CA VAL A 126 -10.27 8.13 -4.20
C VAL A 126 -10.19 8.58 -5.65
N ASP A 127 -9.81 9.83 -5.87
CA ASP A 127 -9.54 10.40 -7.20
C ASP A 127 -8.30 11.29 -7.13
N LEU A 128 -7.13 10.68 -7.28
CA LEU A 128 -5.83 11.35 -7.33
C LEU A 128 -5.48 11.61 -8.80
N LYS A 129 -5.12 12.87 -9.12
CA LYS A 129 -4.78 13.29 -10.48
C LYS A 129 -3.40 13.90 -10.52
N ASN A 130 -2.51 13.32 -11.33
CA ASN A 130 -1.17 13.82 -11.58
C ASN A 130 -0.40 14.16 -10.30
N VAL A 131 -0.48 13.27 -9.30
CA VAL A 131 0.17 13.45 -7.99
C VAL A 131 1.54 12.77 -8.00
N THR A 132 2.51 13.37 -7.31
CA THR A 132 3.71 12.60 -6.92
C THR A 132 3.32 11.63 -5.80
N THR A 133 4.18 10.65 -5.49
CA THR A 133 3.82 9.71 -4.43
C THR A 133 3.84 10.34 -3.04
N LEU A 134 4.74 11.31 -2.79
CA LEU A 134 4.68 12.09 -1.57
C LEU A 134 3.35 12.84 -1.49
N ASP A 135 2.96 13.55 -2.54
CA ASP A 135 1.65 14.23 -2.57
C ASP A 135 0.48 13.25 -2.42
N GLY A 136 0.62 12.00 -2.90
CA GLY A 136 -0.36 10.94 -2.68
C GLY A 136 -0.50 10.54 -1.22
N PHE A 137 0.62 10.42 -0.49
CA PHE A 137 0.59 10.19 0.96
C PHE A 137 -0.07 11.35 1.70
N ASP A 138 0.33 12.57 1.38
CA ASP A 138 -0.24 13.80 1.94
C ASP A 138 -1.76 13.86 1.67
N ALA A 139 -2.17 13.52 0.44
CA ALA A 139 -3.58 13.47 0.07
C ALA A 139 -4.33 12.42 0.90
N LEU A 140 -3.80 11.20 1.03
CA LEU A 140 -4.40 10.11 1.82
C LEU A 140 -4.57 10.50 3.29
N GLU A 141 -3.53 11.04 3.93
CA GLU A 141 -3.57 11.48 5.33
C GLU A 141 -4.56 12.62 5.57
N ASN A 142 -4.82 13.43 4.54
CA ASN A 142 -5.78 14.53 4.59
C ASN A 142 -7.20 14.15 4.17
N MET A 143 -7.45 12.91 3.73
CA MET A 143 -8.82 12.47 3.40
C MET A 143 -9.72 12.52 4.65
N PRO A 144 -10.93 13.08 4.56
CA PRO A 144 -11.85 13.18 5.70
C PRO A 144 -12.14 11.83 6.36
N GLU A 145 -12.27 10.77 5.57
CA GLU A 145 -12.54 9.41 6.03
C GLU A 145 -11.36 8.82 6.80
N PHE A 146 -10.15 9.02 6.30
CA PHE A 146 -8.91 8.64 6.99
C PHE A 146 -8.83 9.34 8.34
N ARG A 147 -9.00 10.67 8.36
CA ARG A 147 -8.89 11.48 9.60
C ARG A 147 -9.99 11.14 10.59
N THR A 148 -11.22 10.94 10.11
CA THR A 148 -12.35 10.52 10.94
C THR A 148 -12.08 9.17 11.58
N PHE A 149 -11.64 8.18 10.80
CA PHE A 149 -11.30 6.87 11.33
C PHE A 149 -10.22 6.99 12.39
N ALA A 150 -9.14 7.71 12.07
CA ALA A 150 -8.02 7.83 12.97
C ALA A 150 -8.44 8.51 14.30
N ASN A 151 -9.24 9.58 14.23
CA ASN A 151 -9.71 10.31 15.41
C ASN A 151 -10.60 9.42 16.28
N ASN A 152 -11.52 8.68 15.66
CA ASN A 152 -12.44 7.77 16.35
C ASN A 152 -11.71 6.61 17.05
N ASN A 153 -10.50 6.29 16.61
CA ASN A 153 -9.67 5.23 17.19
C ASN A 153 -8.62 5.75 18.18
N GLY A 154 -8.65 7.05 18.51
CA GLY A 154 -7.78 7.63 19.53
C GLY A 154 -6.32 7.79 19.09
N TYR A 155 -6.04 7.75 17.78
CA TYR A 155 -4.75 8.19 17.28
C TYR A 155 -4.69 9.73 17.47
N GLY A 156 -3.70 10.24 18.20
CA GLY A 156 -3.65 11.64 18.63
C GLY A 156 -3.45 12.66 17.49
N ASN A 157 -3.41 13.97 17.81
CA ASN A 157 -3.08 15.05 16.86
C ASN A 157 -1.82 14.69 16.05
N TYR A 158 -2.04 14.30 14.79
CA TYR A 158 -1.09 13.63 13.92
C TYR A 158 0.05 14.56 13.49
N THR A 159 1.09 14.69 14.31
CA THR A 159 2.43 14.71 13.74
C THR A 159 2.75 13.26 13.45
N VAL A 160 2.28 12.73 12.30
CA VAL A 160 2.83 11.49 11.75
C VAL A 160 4.32 11.75 11.69
N PRO A 161 5.17 11.04 12.47
CA PRO A 161 6.58 11.11 12.22
C PRO A 161 6.71 10.45 10.86
N ARG A 162 6.74 11.26 9.79
CA ARG A 162 7.25 10.81 8.51
C ARG A 162 8.64 10.36 8.85
N ILE A 163 8.88 9.06 8.94
CA ILE A 163 10.22 8.53 8.80
C ILE A 163 10.53 8.69 7.31
N SER A 164 10.75 9.95 6.98
CA SER A 164 11.15 10.45 5.70
C SER A 164 12.64 10.14 5.64
N ASN A 165 12.95 8.91 5.22
CA ASN A 165 14.08 8.74 4.31
C ASN A 165 13.65 9.21 2.90
N SER A 166 12.90 10.32 2.83
CA SER A 166 12.38 10.96 1.61
C SER A 166 13.50 11.37 0.67
N SER A 167 14.72 11.56 1.20
CA SER A 167 15.95 11.78 0.44
C SER A 167 16.29 10.64 -0.54
N ARG A 168 15.66 9.46 -0.43
CA ARG A 168 15.83 8.34 -1.38
C ARG A 168 14.67 8.18 -2.37
N LEU A 169 13.58 8.92 -2.18
CA LEU A 169 12.46 8.95 -3.11
C LEU A 169 12.81 9.91 -4.25
N GLY A 170 13.69 9.47 -5.16
CA GLY A 170 14.02 10.25 -6.36
C GLY A 170 12.77 10.63 -7.17
N ASN A 171 12.93 11.54 -8.14
CA ASN A 171 11.83 12.03 -8.99
C ASN A 171 11.10 10.86 -9.65
N VAL A 172 9.85 10.62 -9.24
CA VAL A 172 8.97 9.64 -9.88
C VAL A 172 7.95 10.38 -10.70
N SER A 173 7.67 9.81 -11.87
CA SER A 173 6.64 10.32 -12.75
C SER A 173 5.33 10.42 -11.98
N PRO A 174 4.65 11.58 -12.05
CA PRO A 174 3.33 11.71 -11.47
C PRO A 174 2.39 10.62 -11.98
N PHE A 175 1.44 10.23 -11.13
CA PHE A 175 0.44 9.24 -11.49
C PHE A 175 -0.97 9.74 -11.18
N SER A 176 -1.94 9.10 -11.82
CA SER A 176 -3.35 9.28 -11.53
C SER A 176 -3.93 7.95 -11.08
N PHE A 177 -4.75 7.98 -10.04
CA PHE A 177 -5.36 6.79 -9.47
C PHE A 177 -6.79 7.12 -9.05
N LYS A 178 -7.74 6.31 -9.51
CA LYS A 178 -9.12 6.41 -9.08
C LYS A 178 -9.58 5.04 -8.58
N CYS A 179 -10.27 5.03 -7.45
CA CYS A 179 -10.86 3.83 -6.91
C CYS A 179 -12.10 4.15 -6.09
N THR A 180 -13.07 3.23 -6.12
CA THR A 180 -14.30 3.32 -5.35
C THR A 180 -14.30 2.16 -4.35
N GLY A 181 -14.50 2.47 -3.07
CA GLY A 181 -14.53 1.48 -1.99
C GLY A 181 -13.20 0.74 -1.77
N CYS A 182 -12.06 1.42 -1.92
CA CYS A 182 -10.76 0.81 -1.62
C CYS A 182 -10.43 0.91 -0.14
N ASP A 183 -9.74 -0.10 0.38
CA ASP A 183 -9.10 0.02 1.69
C ASP A 183 -7.77 0.78 1.58
N ILE A 184 -7.32 1.35 2.70
CA ILE A 184 -6.05 2.09 2.78
C ILE A 184 -4.88 1.25 2.25
N ARG A 185 -4.84 -0.04 2.58
CA ARG A 185 -3.77 -0.95 2.10
C ARG A 185 -3.76 -1.08 0.57
N GLU A 186 -4.90 -1.05 -0.10
CA GLU A 186 -4.99 -1.02 -1.56
C GLU A 186 -4.45 0.27 -2.16
N ILE A 187 -4.74 1.42 -1.52
CA ILE A 187 -4.18 2.72 -1.92
C ILE A 187 -2.65 2.70 -1.80
N MET A 188 -2.14 2.20 -0.68
CA MET A 188 -0.71 2.03 -0.41
C MET A 188 -0.03 1.10 -1.42
N ASN A 189 -0.70 0.00 -1.80
CA ASN A 189 -0.23 -0.92 -2.84
C ASN A 189 -0.13 -0.26 -4.22
N VAL A 190 -1.01 0.70 -4.54
CA VAL A 190 -0.90 1.49 -5.77
C VAL A 190 0.36 2.33 -5.75
N TYR A 191 0.67 2.98 -4.63
CA TYR A 191 1.85 3.84 -4.50
C TYR A 191 3.15 3.10 -4.81
N VAL A 192 3.38 1.93 -4.18
CA VAL A 192 4.59 1.14 -4.43
C VAL A 192 4.64 0.51 -5.81
N ARG A 193 3.49 0.24 -6.44
CA ARG A 193 3.42 -0.26 -7.81
C ARG A 193 3.82 0.81 -8.82
N THR A 194 3.38 2.04 -8.63
CA THR A 194 3.77 3.16 -9.49
C THR A 194 5.29 3.36 -9.46
N TYR A 195 5.93 3.12 -8.32
CA TYR A 195 7.40 3.11 -8.21
C TYR A 195 8.06 1.88 -8.86
N GLY A 196 7.39 0.72 -8.89
CA GLY A 196 7.89 -0.55 -9.41
C GLY A 196 8.87 -1.31 -8.48
N ARG A 197 9.66 -0.62 -7.64
CA ARG A 197 10.57 -1.21 -6.65
C ARG A 197 10.60 -0.38 -5.37
N ALA A 198 9.50 -0.43 -4.65
CA ALA A 198 9.37 0.25 -3.37
C ALA A 198 8.61 -0.63 -2.38
N VAL A 199 8.87 -0.38 -1.11
CA VAL A 199 8.22 -1.04 0.02
C VAL A 199 7.54 0.04 0.82
N TRP A 200 6.24 -0.11 1.06
CA TRP A 200 5.57 0.69 2.09
C TRP A 200 5.57 -0.08 3.41
N GLY A 201 5.62 0.65 4.51
CA GLY A 201 5.50 0.10 5.84
C GLY A 201 4.43 0.81 6.66
N PHE A 202 3.78 0.06 7.55
CA PHE A 202 2.78 0.57 8.46
C PHE A 202 2.99 -0.02 9.84
N ASP A 203 2.93 0.82 10.87
CA ASP A 203 3.11 0.42 12.26
C ASP A 203 2.15 1.20 13.17
N GLU A 204 1.58 0.54 14.16
CA GLU A 204 0.80 1.14 15.25
C GLU A 204 1.54 0.96 16.56
N TYR A 205 1.59 2.01 17.38
CA TYR A 205 2.27 1.96 18.66
C TYR A 205 1.64 2.88 19.69
N GLU A 206 1.94 2.59 20.95
CA GLU A 206 1.54 3.41 22.08
C GLU A 206 2.76 4.04 22.73
N GLU A 207 2.69 5.35 22.98
CA GLU A 207 3.72 6.07 23.72
C GLU A 207 3.04 6.97 24.75
N LYS A 208 3.39 6.79 26.04
CA LYS A 208 2.84 7.56 27.17
C LYS A 208 1.30 7.56 27.21
N GLY A 209 0.68 6.43 26.88
CA GLY A 209 -0.77 6.25 26.87
C GLY A 209 -1.49 6.86 25.65
N ASN A 210 -0.76 7.42 24.69
CA ASN A 210 -1.33 7.90 23.42
C ASN A 210 -1.07 6.86 22.32
N ARG A 211 -2.06 6.67 21.44
CA ARG A 211 -1.92 5.81 20.26
C ARG A 211 -1.38 6.61 19.09
N TYR A 212 -0.47 6.00 18.35
CA TYR A 212 0.15 6.55 17.16
C TYR A 212 0.14 5.50 16.05
N PHE A 213 0.29 5.99 14.82
CA PHE A 213 0.67 5.15 13.71
C PHE A 213 1.80 5.83 12.95
N SER A 214 2.54 5.04 12.18
CA SER A 214 3.51 5.54 11.22
C SER A 214 3.29 4.85 9.88
N ILE A 215 3.37 5.65 8.82
CA ILE A 215 3.40 5.16 7.45
C ILE A 215 4.69 5.63 6.83
N TRP A 216 5.39 4.74 6.15
CA TRP A 216 6.64 5.06 5.50
C TRP A 216 6.77 4.35 4.16
N LEU A 217 7.68 4.87 3.33
CA LEU A 217 7.99 4.34 2.03
C LEU A 217 9.51 4.28 1.87
N ILE A 218 10.01 3.12 1.45
CA ILE A 218 11.42 2.91 1.14
C ILE A 218 11.51 2.51 -0.33
N ARG A 219 12.47 3.12 -1.03
CA ARG A 219 12.86 2.70 -2.37
C ARG A 219 14.07 1.78 -2.30
N ASN A 220 14.01 0.70 -3.07
CA ASN A 220 15.04 -0.33 -3.13
C ASN A 220 15.96 -0.14 -4.35
#